data_AF-A0A8J2PGN9-F1
#
_entry.id   AF-A0A8J2PGN9-F1
#
_cell.length_a   1.000
_cell.length_b   1.000
_cell.length_c   1.000
_cell.angle_alpha   90.00
_cell.angle_beta   90.00
_cell.angle_gamma   90.00
#
_symmetry.space_group_name_H-M   'P 1'
#
loop_
_entity.id
_entity.type
_entity.pdbx_description
1 polymer ?
#
loop_
_entity_poly.entity_id
_entity_poly.type
_entity_poly.pdbx_seq_one_letter_code
_entity_poly.pdbx_strand_id
1 'polypeptide(L)'
;MGSLFNEAILQLLDSDPLVSLFPQRFESLSVGSGYVLYENDVKIMASDPVLLQITDLKDRAYVFVDEEIQGILDRSENIYALPIRIKPGQKLRILVENQGRLSFGLQTDESKGIGAE
;
A
#
# COMPACT_ATOMS: atom_id res chain seq x y z
N MET A 1 3.72 -6.00 -22.62
CA MET A 1 4.05 -5.40 -21.31
C MET A 1 3.65 -6.40 -20.24
N GLY A 2 4.52 -6.75 -19.30
CA GLY A 2 4.21 -7.72 -18.24
C GLY A 2 3.50 -7.05 -17.07
N SER A 3 2.57 -7.76 -16.43
CA SER A 3 1.89 -7.31 -15.21
C SER A 3 2.77 -7.53 -13.97
N LEU A 4 2.80 -6.57 -13.05
CA LEU A 4 3.42 -6.73 -11.72
C LEU A 4 2.69 -7.77 -10.85
N PHE A 5 1.44 -8.09 -11.19
CA PHE A 5 0.58 -9.00 -10.43
C PHE A 5 0.39 -10.35 -11.11
N ASN A 6 1.29 -10.71 -12.04
CA ASN A 6 1.30 -12.07 -12.54
C ASN A 6 1.80 -13.04 -11.45
N GLU A 7 1.35 -14.29 -11.53
CA GLU A 7 1.64 -15.34 -10.55
C GLU A 7 3.13 -15.51 -10.23
N ALA A 8 4.01 -15.41 -11.24
CA ALA A 8 5.43 -15.60 -11.02
C ALA A 8 6.07 -14.48 -10.17
N ILE A 9 5.56 -13.25 -10.29
CA ILE A 9 6.02 -12.13 -9.46
C ILE A 9 5.37 -12.19 -8.07
N LEU A 10 4.08 -12.54 -8.00
CA LEU A 10 3.39 -12.70 -6.72
C LEU A 10 4.01 -13.80 -5.86
N GLN A 11 4.57 -14.85 -6.45
CA GLN A 11 5.33 -15.90 -5.75
C GLN A 11 6.63 -15.39 -5.10
N LEU A 12 7.09 -14.18 -5.40
CA LEU A 12 8.21 -13.55 -4.70
C LEU A 12 7.79 -12.92 -3.37
N LEU A 13 6.49 -12.72 -3.14
CA LEU A 13 5.95 -12.33 -1.85
C LEU A 13 5.82 -13.54 -0.94
N ASP A 14 5.63 -13.30 0.35
CA ASP A 14 5.36 -14.38 1.29
C ASP A 14 4.08 -15.13 0.89
N SER A 15 4.14 -16.46 0.99
CA SER A 15 3.10 -17.36 0.52
C SER A 15 1.87 -17.43 1.43
N ASP A 16 1.95 -16.90 2.64
CA ASP A 16 0.86 -16.89 3.62
C ASP A 16 0.38 -15.45 3.92
N PRO A 17 -0.65 -14.94 3.21
CA PRO A 17 -1.12 -13.58 3.40
C PRO A 17 -1.89 -13.43 4.72
N LEU A 18 -1.54 -12.42 5.51
CA LEU A 18 -2.32 -12.06 6.70
C LEU A 18 -3.61 -11.34 6.31
N VAL A 19 -4.76 -11.93 6.67
CA VAL A 19 -6.07 -11.27 6.55
C VAL A 19 -6.34 -10.45 7.82
N SER A 20 -6.58 -9.15 7.66
CA SER A 20 -6.91 -8.23 8.75
C SER A 20 -8.01 -7.25 8.35
N LEU A 21 -8.77 -6.76 9.32
CA LEU A 21 -9.76 -5.69 9.11
C LEU A 21 -9.11 -4.34 8.82
N PHE A 22 -7.90 -4.12 9.32
CA PHE A 22 -7.15 -2.90 9.15
C PHE A 22 -5.75 -3.20 8.62
N PRO A 23 -5.14 -2.29 7.84
CA PRO A 23 -3.76 -2.44 7.40
C PRO A 23 -2.83 -2.70 8.59
N GLN A 24 -1.86 -3.59 8.39
CA GLN A 24 -0.83 -3.89 9.38
C GLN A 24 0.48 -3.23 8.98
N ARG A 25 1.21 -2.70 9.95
CA ARG A 25 2.56 -2.16 9.72
C ARG A 25 3.53 -3.31 9.43
N PHE A 26 4.64 -2.99 8.75
CA PHE A 26 5.70 -3.93 8.39
C PHE A 26 6.21 -4.71 9.60
N GLU A 27 6.36 -4.05 10.75
CA GLU A 27 6.83 -4.65 12.00
C GLU A 27 5.87 -5.73 12.52
N SER A 28 4.56 -5.50 12.43
CA SER A 28 3.53 -6.47 12.82
C SER A 28 3.52 -7.70 11.91
N LEU A 29 3.97 -7.53 10.67
CA LEU A 29 4.13 -8.60 9.68
C LEU A 29 5.51 -9.27 9.76
N SER A 30 6.38 -8.86 10.69
CA SER A 30 7.78 -9.31 10.76
C SER A 30 8.60 -9.04 9.49
N VAL A 31 8.22 -8.02 8.70
CA VAL A 31 8.93 -7.61 7.47
C VAL A 31 9.89 -6.46 7.78
N GLY A 32 11.20 -6.74 7.72
CA GLY A 32 12.23 -5.75 8.07
C GLY A 32 12.47 -4.66 7.01
N SER A 33 12.32 -4.99 5.73
CA SER A 33 12.68 -4.15 4.57
C SER A 33 11.99 -4.63 3.29
N GLY A 34 12.05 -3.83 2.23
CA GLY A 34 11.50 -4.19 0.91
C GLY A 34 10.06 -3.72 0.75
N TYR A 35 9.17 -4.62 0.35
CA TYR A 35 7.81 -4.29 -0.03
C TYR A 35 6.78 -5.11 0.75
N VAL A 36 5.61 -4.51 0.98
CA VAL A 36 4.40 -5.20 1.44
C VAL A 36 3.26 -4.84 0.49
N LEU A 37 2.54 -5.86 0.02
CA LEU A 37 1.35 -5.69 -0.80
C LEU A 37 0.10 -5.74 0.10
N TYR A 38 -0.67 -4.67 0.10
CA TYR A 38 -1.99 -4.61 0.71
C TYR A 38 -3.05 -4.77 -0.38
N GLU A 39 -4.01 -5.68 -0.18
CA GLU A 39 -5.10 -5.93 -1.11
C GLU A 39 -6.46 -5.79 -0.45
N ASN A 40 -7.45 -5.27 -1.20
CA ASN A 40 -8.83 -5.24 -0.78
C ASN A 40 -9.78 -5.40 -1.98
N ASP A 41 -10.77 -6.29 -1.85
CA ASP A 41 -11.87 -6.36 -2.81
C ASP A 41 -12.93 -5.31 -2.46
N VAL A 42 -13.09 -4.31 -3.33
CA VAL A 42 -13.98 -3.19 -3.06
C VAL A 42 -15.44 -3.61 -3.26
N LYS A 43 -16.23 -3.46 -2.20
CA LYS A 43 -17.65 -3.87 -2.17
C LYS A 43 -18.62 -2.70 -2.30
N ILE A 44 -18.13 -1.48 -2.09
CA ILE A 44 -18.97 -0.28 -2.03
C ILE A 44 -18.95 0.47 -3.35
N MET A 45 -20.07 1.09 -3.70
CA MET A 45 -20.12 2.06 -4.79
C MET A 45 -19.56 3.39 -4.27
N ALA A 46 -18.49 3.88 -4.91
CA ALA A 46 -17.83 5.13 -4.57
C ALA A 46 -18.19 6.23 -5.59
N SER A 47 -17.84 7.49 -5.28
CA SER A 47 -17.84 8.55 -6.28
C SER A 47 -16.83 8.25 -7.39
N ASP A 48 -17.01 8.82 -8.58
CA ASP A 48 -16.09 8.64 -9.70
C ASP A 48 -15.58 10.00 -10.19
N PRO A 49 -14.31 10.39 -9.89
CA PRO A 49 -13.34 9.65 -9.07
C PRO A 49 -13.66 9.72 -7.56
N VAL A 50 -13.11 8.77 -6.80
CA VAL A 50 -13.08 8.80 -5.33
C VAL A 50 -11.68 9.18 -4.87
N LEU A 51 -11.60 9.94 -3.78
CA LEU A 51 -10.32 10.27 -3.16
C LEU A 51 -9.86 9.11 -2.27
N LEU A 52 -8.79 8.42 -2.66
CA LEU A 52 -8.07 7.53 -1.76
C LEU A 52 -7.13 8.37 -0.90
N GLN A 53 -7.20 8.22 0.42
CA GLN A 53 -6.34 8.92 1.37
C GLN A 53 -5.70 7.92 2.33
N ILE A 54 -4.38 8.04 2.53
CA ILE A 54 -3.58 7.22 3.45
C ILE A 54 -2.69 8.16 4.25
N THR A 55 -3.19 8.61 5.41
CA THR A 55 -2.51 9.63 6.24
C THR A 55 -1.28 9.07 6.96
N ASP A 56 -1.36 7.85 7.47
CA ASP A 56 -0.23 7.17 8.12
C ASP A 56 0.47 6.22 7.15
N LEU A 57 1.07 6.78 6.10
CA LEU A 57 1.87 6.07 5.10
C LEU A 57 3.37 6.26 5.34
N LYS A 58 4.12 5.15 5.42
CA LYS A 58 5.58 5.14 5.47
C LYS A 58 6.17 4.02 4.59
N ASP A 59 6.85 4.27 3.48
CA ASP A 59 7.29 5.58 2.96
C ASP A 59 6.64 5.92 1.62
N ARG A 60 6.56 4.96 0.68
CA ARG A 60 5.97 5.19 -0.64
C ARG A 60 4.98 4.10 -0.99
N ALA A 61 3.82 4.47 -1.53
CA ALA A 61 2.81 3.54 -2.00
C ALA A 61 2.56 3.69 -3.50
N TYR A 62 2.63 2.58 -4.22
CA TYR A 62 2.18 2.47 -5.60
C TYR A 62 0.75 1.93 -5.58
N VAL A 63 -0.20 2.71 -6.09
CA VAL A 63 -1.63 2.41 -6.02
C VAL A 63 -2.10 1.86 -7.36
N PHE A 64 -2.79 0.73 -7.32
CA PHE A 64 -3.34 0.06 -8.48
C PHE A 64 -4.81 -0.28 -8.26
N VAL A 65 -5.58 -0.22 -9.35
CA VAL A 65 -6.92 -0.80 -9.43
C VAL A 65 -6.84 -1.93 -10.43
N ASP A 66 -7.19 -3.13 -9.96
CA ASP A 66 -6.84 -4.38 -10.61
C ASP A 66 -5.34 -4.40 -10.93
N GLU A 67 -4.96 -4.35 -12.20
CA GLU A 67 -3.55 -4.36 -12.64
C GLU A 67 -3.09 -2.99 -13.18
N GLU A 68 -3.95 -1.97 -13.12
CA GLU A 68 -3.68 -0.64 -13.69
C GLU A 68 -3.20 0.34 -12.61
N ILE A 69 -2.03 0.93 -12.83
CA ILE A 69 -1.48 1.95 -11.95
C ILE A 69 -2.35 3.21 -11.97
N GLN A 70 -2.76 3.66 -10.78
CA GLN A 70 -3.51 4.90 -10.60
C GLN A 70 -2.59 6.06 -10.23
N GLY A 71 -1.48 5.78 -9.55
CA GLY A 71 -0.52 6.80 -9.13
C GLY A 71 0.34 6.35 -7.95
N ILE A 72 1.04 7.33 -7.36
CA ILE A 72 1.98 7.12 -6.27
C ILE A 72 1.65 8.09 -5.13
N LEU A 73 1.63 7.58 -3.91
CA LEU A 73 1.66 8.37 -2.69
C LEU A 73 3.08 8.31 -2.11
N ASP A 74 3.57 9.42 -1.58
CA ASP A 74 4.97 9.54 -1.14
C ASP A 74 5.09 10.45 0.08
N ARG A 75 5.61 9.89 1.17
CA ARG A 75 5.87 10.61 2.43
C ARG A 75 6.82 11.80 2.22
N SER A 76 7.87 11.62 1.42
CA SER A 76 8.91 12.66 1.21
C SER A 76 8.38 13.89 0.50
N GLU A 77 7.41 13.69 -0.39
CA GLU A 77 6.72 14.76 -1.14
C GLU A 77 5.44 15.25 -0.43
N ASN A 78 5.11 14.70 0.73
CA ASN A 78 3.86 14.94 1.46
C ASN A 78 2.58 14.66 0.63
N ILE A 79 2.63 13.63 -0.21
CA ILE A 79 1.50 13.21 -1.06
C ILE A 79 0.82 12.01 -0.40
N TYR A 80 -0.31 12.25 0.28
CA TYR A 80 -1.06 11.23 1.03
C TYR A 80 -2.46 10.97 0.48
N ALA A 81 -2.83 11.61 -0.63
CA ALA A 81 -4.12 11.40 -1.27
C ALA A 81 -4.02 11.41 -2.80
N LEU A 82 -4.83 10.59 -3.44
CA LEU A 82 -4.86 10.40 -4.89
C LEU A 82 -6.32 10.15 -5.34
N PRO A 83 -6.85 10.90 -6.32
CA PRO A 83 -8.11 10.53 -6.95
C PRO A 83 -7.93 9.24 -7.76
N ILE A 84 -8.73 8.23 -7.47
CA ILE A 84 -8.75 6.94 -8.17
C ILE A 84 -10.12 6.67 -8.78
N ARG A 85 -10.16 5.87 -9.84
CA ARG A 85 -11.41 5.35 -10.40
C ARG A 85 -11.52 3.87 -10.05
N ILE A 86 -12.50 3.52 -9.23
CA ILE A 86 -12.70 2.15 -8.75
C ILE A 86 -14.19 1.87 -8.59
N LYS A 87 -14.60 0.67 -8.97
CA LYS A 87 -15.98 0.19 -8.93
C LYS A 87 -16.10 -1.03 -8.02
N PRO A 88 -17.31 -1.33 -7.52
CA PRO A 88 -17.57 -2.59 -6.82
C PRO A 88 -17.11 -3.81 -7.65
N GLY A 89 -16.44 -4.74 -7.00
CA GLY A 89 -15.89 -5.95 -7.62
C GLY A 89 -14.48 -5.80 -8.19
N GLN A 90 -13.93 -4.59 -8.25
CA GLN A 90 -12.51 -4.38 -8.58
C GLN A 90 -11.63 -4.52 -7.34
N LYS A 91 -10.37 -4.89 -7.56
CA LYS A 91 -9.39 -5.06 -6.49
C LYS A 91 -8.54 -3.80 -6.33
N LEU A 92 -8.54 -3.22 -5.14
CA LEU A 92 -7.56 -2.20 -4.77
C LEU A 92 -6.28 -2.90 -4.33
N ARG A 93 -5.15 -2.54 -4.94
CA ARG A 93 -3.82 -3.03 -4.57
C ARG A 93 -2.92 -1.86 -4.25
N ILE A 94 -2.23 -1.93 -3.12
CA ILE A 94 -1.32 -0.89 -2.65
C ILE A 94 0.00 -1.57 -2.32
N LEU A 95 1.00 -1.39 -3.17
CA LEU A 95 2.34 -1.88 -2.93
C LEU A 95 3.11 -0.81 -2.18
N VAL A 96 3.46 -1.07 -0.92
CA VAL A 96 4.21 -0.12 -0.10
C VAL A 96 5.68 -0.50 -0.08
N GLU A 97 6.54 0.49 -0.29
CA GLU A 97 7.98 0.39 -0.24
C GLU A 97 8.51 1.03 1.05
N ASN A 98 9.34 0.28 1.77
CA ASN A 98 10.16 0.80 2.86
C ASN A 98 11.46 1.36 2.28
N GLN A 99 11.66 2.67 2.37
CA GLN A 99 12.82 3.37 1.81
C GLN A 99 13.98 3.53 2.82
N GLY A 100 13.91 2.80 3.92
CA GLY A 100 14.89 2.83 5.00
C GLY A 100 14.39 3.60 6.22
N ARG A 101 14.89 3.21 7.40
CA ARG A 101 14.62 3.92 8.66
C ARG A 101 15.63 5.03 8.85
N LEU A 102 15.19 6.16 9.40
CA LEU A 102 16.10 7.24 9.76
C LEU A 102 17.13 6.74 10.79
N SER A 103 18.41 7.04 10.54
CA SER A 103 19.52 6.68 11.44
C SER A 103 19.93 7.81 12.39
N PHE A 104 19.25 8.96 12.33
CA PHE A 104 19.52 10.14 13.12
C PHE A 104 18.23 10.91 13.43
N GLY A 105 18.28 11.76 14.46
CA GLY A 105 17.15 12.57 14.90
C GLY A 105 16.34 11.95 16.04
N LEU A 106 15.41 12.74 16.60
CA LEU A 106 14.57 12.36 17.75
C LEU A 106 13.24 11.71 17.33
N GLN A 107 13.09 11.27 16.09
CA GLN A 107 11.86 10.62 15.65
C GLN A 107 11.69 9.29 16.37
N THR A 108 10.61 9.14 17.12
CA THR A 108 10.35 7.97 17.97
C THR A 108 9.59 6.86 17.24
N ASP A 109 8.85 7.19 16.17
CA ASP A 109 8.10 6.21 15.37
C ASP A 109 8.57 6.21 13.91
N GLU A 110 9.41 5.22 13.59
CA GLU A 110 9.89 4.89 12.25
C GLU A 110 9.38 3.51 11.79
N SER A 111 8.21 3.11 12.29
CA SER A 111 7.49 1.97 11.73
C SER A 111 7.12 2.20 10.27
N LYS A 112 6.95 1.13 9.50
CA LYS A 112 6.76 1.19 8.05
C LYS A 112 5.43 0.55 7.64
N GLY A 113 4.98 0.83 6.43
CA GLY A 113 3.70 0.39 5.90
C GLY A 113 2.59 1.42 6.04
N ILE A 114 1.39 0.91 6.26
CA ILE A 114 0.17 1.70 6.48
C ILE A 114 -0.27 1.46 7.92
N GLY A 115 -0.44 2.52 8.69
CA GLY A 115 -1.07 2.44 10.01
C GLY A 115 -2.58 2.49 9.97
N ALA A 116 -3.19 1.94 11.00
CA ALA A 116 -4.60 2.08 11.29
C ALA A 116 -4.76 3.18 12.35
N GLU A 117 -5.21 4.37 11.96
CA GLU A 117 -5.67 5.39 12.91
C GLU A 117 -7.06 5.05 13.46
#